data_AF-A0A3P8UC57-F1
#
_entry.id   AF-A0A3P8UC57-F1
#
_cell.length_a   1.000
_cell.length_b   1.000
_cell.length_c   1.000
_cell.angle_alpha   90.00
_cell.angle_beta   90.00
_cell.angle_gamma   90.00
#
_symmetry.space_group_name_H-M   'P 1'
#
loop_
_entity.id
_entity.type
_entity.pdbx_description
1 polymer ?
#
loop_
_entity_poly.entity_id
_entity_poly.type
_entity_poly.pdbx_seq_one_letter_code
_entity_poly.pdbx_strand_id
1 'polypeptide(L)' 'MNKLRQSLRRKKPTYVPEASRPHQWQADEEAVRKGKCNFPVRYLGLVEVEESRGMHVCEEAVKKLKVVSWTRTGSV' A
#
# COMPACT_ATOMS: atom_id res chain seq x y z
N MET A 1 19.37 -26.48 -40.32
CA MET A 1 18.39 -25.45 -39.93
C MET A 1 17.68 -25.78 -38.61
N ASN A 2 18.28 -25.27 -37.56
CA ASN A 2 17.90 -24.95 -36.19
C ASN A 2 16.54 -24.24 -35.99
N LYS A 3 15.54 -24.89 -35.34
CA LYS A 3 14.38 -24.22 -34.66
C LYS A 3 13.71 -25.00 -33.48
N LEU A 4 14.40 -25.85 -32.71
CA LEU A 4 13.74 -26.65 -31.64
C LEU A 4 14.38 -26.60 -30.25
N ARG A 5 15.06 -25.50 -29.89
CA ARG A 5 15.67 -25.33 -28.56
C ARG A 5 15.47 -23.93 -27.96
N GLN A 6 14.23 -23.46 -27.88
CA GLN A 6 13.91 -22.23 -27.13
C GLN A 6 12.83 -22.37 -26.05
N SER A 7 12.22 -23.56 -25.86
CA SER A 7 11.17 -23.77 -24.85
C SER A 7 11.66 -24.00 -23.42
N LEU A 8 12.97 -24.07 -23.18
CA LEU A 8 13.55 -24.25 -21.83
C LEU A 8 14.15 -22.97 -21.23
N ARG A 9 13.71 -21.79 -21.67
CA ARG A 9 13.92 -20.59 -20.86
C ARG A 9 12.90 -20.61 -19.73
N ARG A 10 13.26 -21.25 -18.62
CA ARG A 10 12.67 -20.98 -17.30
C ARG A 10 12.73 -19.46 -17.11
N LYS A 11 11.63 -18.75 -17.37
CA LYS A 11 11.48 -17.37 -16.90
C LYS A 11 11.72 -17.46 -15.39
N LYS A 12 12.75 -16.77 -14.89
CA LYS A 12 12.87 -16.52 -13.45
C LYS A 12 11.48 -16.10 -12.98
N PRO A 13 10.88 -16.72 -11.95
CA PRO A 13 9.63 -16.21 -11.41
C PRO A 13 9.92 -14.75 -11.07
N THR A 14 9.29 -13.83 -11.80
CA THR A 14 9.28 -12.43 -11.42
C THR A 14 8.85 -12.43 -9.97
N TYR A 15 9.68 -11.93 -9.06
CA TYR A 15 9.33 -11.87 -7.65
C TYR A 15 8.05 -11.05 -7.56
N VAL A 16 6.92 -11.74 -7.41
CA VAL A 16 5.62 -11.13 -7.13
C VAL A 16 5.60 -11.04 -5.61
N PRO A 17 5.64 -9.82 -5.03
CA PRO A 17 5.43 -9.65 -3.61
C PRO A 17 4.18 -10.40 -3.19
N GLU A 18 4.18 -10.97 -2.00
CA GLU A 18 3.03 -11.73 -1.51
C GLU A 18 1.75 -10.91 -1.68
N ALA A 19 1.80 -9.63 -1.29
CA ALA A 19 0.71 -8.66 -1.41
C ALA A 19 0.21 -8.43 -2.84
N SER A 20 0.96 -8.79 -3.87
CA SER A 20 0.53 -8.68 -5.27
C SER A 20 -0.08 -9.99 -5.79
N ARG A 21 -0.17 -11.04 -4.96
CA ARG A 21 -0.84 -12.29 -5.34
C ARG A 21 -2.36 -12.09 -5.31
N PRO A 22 -3.09 -12.49 -6.37
CA PRO A 22 -4.54 -12.28 -6.48
C PRO A 22 -5.37 -12.85 -5.33
N HIS A 23 -4.87 -13.86 -4.61
CA HIS A 23 -5.59 -14.47 -3.49
C HIS A 23 -5.54 -13.66 -2.20
N GLN A 24 -4.58 -12.74 -2.04
CA GLN A 24 -4.33 -12.10 -0.75
C GLN A 24 -5.42 -11.11 -0.33
N TRP A 25 -6.10 -10.50 -1.30
CA TRP A 25 -7.11 -9.47 -1.05
C TRP A 25 -8.55 -9.98 -1.20
N GLN A 26 -8.78 -11.23 -1.58
CA GLN A 26 -10.14 -11.71 -1.90
C GLN A 26 -11.10 -11.56 -0.71
N ALA A 27 -10.65 -11.93 0.49
CA ALA A 27 -11.45 -11.78 1.70
C ALA A 27 -11.74 -10.30 2.01
N ASP A 28 -10.74 -9.43 1.83
CA ASP A 28 -10.87 -7.99 2.04
C ASP A 28 -11.80 -7.35 1.00
N GLU A 29 -11.69 -7.73 -0.28
CA GLU A 29 -12.57 -7.30 -1.35
C GLU A 29 -14.03 -7.70 -1.10
N GLU A 30 -14.26 -8.94 -0.63
CA GLU A 30 -15.59 -9.40 -0.24
C GLU A 30 -16.12 -8.59 0.96
N ALA A 31 -15.28 -8.35 1.97
CA ALA A 31 -15.63 -7.55 3.13
C ALA A 31 -15.92 -6.08 2.79
N VAL A 32 -15.20 -5.50 1.81
CA VAL A 32 -15.44 -4.12 1.31
C VAL A 32 -16.82 -4.07 0.66
N ARG A 33 -17.15 -5.02 -0.23
CA ARG A 33 -18.46 -5.09 -0.89
C ARG A 33 -19.61 -5.26 0.10
N LYS A 34 -19.36 -5.95 1.22
CA LYS A 34 -20.32 -6.14 2.33
C LYS A 34 -20.33 -5.01 3.37
N GLY A 35 -19.45 -4.01 3.26
CA GLY A 35 -19.32 -2.91 4.23
C GLY A 35 -18.81 -3.32 5.61
N LYS A 36 -18.03 -4.40 5.72
CA LYS A 36 -17.49 -4.95 6.99
C LYS A 36 -15.96 -4.95 7.07
N CYS A 37 -15.27 -4.48 6.04
CA CYS A 37 -13.81 -4.47 5.98
C CYS A 37 -13.22 -3.49 7.00
N ASN A 38 -12.29 -3.97 7.83
CA ASN A 38 -11.61 -3.18 8.84
C ASN A 38 -10.19 -3.71 9.07
N PHE A 39 -9.28 -2.80 9.45
CA PHE A 39 -7.88 -3.12 9.72
C PHE A 39 -7.40 -2.38 10.97
N PRO A 40 -6.46 -2.97 11.73
CA PRO A 40 -5.82 -2.26 12.83
C PRO A 40 -4.91 -1.16 12.28
N VAL A 41 -5.24 0.10 12.55
CA VAL A 41 -4.46 1.27 12.12
C VAL A 41 -4.34 2.30 13.23
N ARG A 42 -3.28 3.11 13.19
CA ARG A 42 -3.13 4.28 14.08
C ARG A 42 -3.56 5.54 13.34
N TYR A 43 -4.62 6.19 13.82
CA TYR A 43 -5.05 7.47 13.28
C TYR A 43 -4.12 8.59 13.73
N LEU A 44 -3.49 9.29 12.77
CA LEU A 44 -2.54 10.38 13.06
C LEU A 44 -3.21 11.75 13.20
N GLY A 45 -4.49 11.88 12.82
CA GLY A 45 -5.23 13.14 12.79
C GLY A 45 -5.57 13.60 11.37
N LEU A 46 -5.92 14.88 11.26
CA LEU A 46 -6.22 15.58 10.02
C LEU A 46 -5.31 16.80 9.88
N VAL A 47 -5.03 17.21 8.64
CA VAL A 47 -4.23 18.40 8.33
C VAL A 47 -4.79 19.06 7.08
N GLU A 48 -4.77 20.38 7.06
CA GLU A 48 -5.14 21.15 5.87
C GLU A 48 -4.08 21.03 4.78
N VAL A 49 -4.52 20.96 3.53
CA VAL A 49 -3.68 20.82 2.35
C VAL A 49 -4.11 21.85 1.31
N GLU A 50 -3.15 22.27 0.48
CA GLU A 50 -3.39 23.29 -0.55
C GLU A 50 -4.12 22.71 -1.77
N GLU A 51 -3.74 21.49 -2.17
CA GLU A 51 -4.36 20.77 -3.28
C GLU A 51 -5.20 19.60 -2.78
N SER A 52 -6.32 19.32 -3.45
CA SER A 52 -7.25 18.25 -3.03
C SER A 52 -6.82 16.84 -3.45
N ARG A 53 -5.86 16.69 -4.38
CA ARG A 53 -5.46 15.41 -4.98
C ARG A 53 -3.97 15.41 -5.31
N GLY A 54 -3.35 14.23 -5.27
CA GLY A 54 -1.96 14.03 -5.67
C GLY A 54 -1.21 13.16 -4.68
N MET A 55 -0.31 12.30 -5.18
CA MET A 55 0.50 11.42 -4.31
C MET A 55 1.39 12.26 -3.39
N HIS A 56 2.05 13.29 -3.93
CA HIS A 56 2.92 14.17 -3.15
C HIS A 56 2.18 14.89 -2.02
N VAL A 57 0.91 15.27 -2.24
CA VAL A 57 0.07 15.93 -1.23
C VAL A 57 -0.11 15.00 -0.02
N CYS A 58 -0.47 13.74 -0.25
CA CYS A 58 -0.63 12.74 0.80
C CYS A 58 0.69 12.48 1.53
N GLU A 59 1.81 12.38 0.81
CA GLU A 59 3.13 12.17 1.41
C GLU A 59 3.53 13.33 2.33
N GLU A 60 3.34 14.58 1.91
CA GLU A 60 3.63 15.76 2.70
C GLU A 60 2.70 15.89 3.92
N ALA A 61 1.41 15.61 3.75
CA ALA A 61 0.44 15.60 4.84
C ALA A 61 0.87 14.62 5.95
N VAL A 62 1.30 13.42 5.57
CA VAL A 62 1.81 12.41 6.53
C VAL A 62 3.09 12.89 7.21
N LYS A 63 4.02 13.54 6.49
CA LYS A 63 5.23 14.11 7.10
C LYS A 63 4.88 15.14 8.19
N LYS A 64 3.98 16.07 7.88
CA LYS A 64 3.48 17.08 8.85
C LYS A 64 2.81 16.39 10.06
N LEU A 65 1.90 15.45 9.82
CA LEU A 65 1.18 14.73 10.88
C LEU A 65 2.10 13.93 11.79
N LYS A 66 3.16 13.30 11.24
CA LYS A 66 4.14 12.57 12.05
C LYS A 66 4.89 13.49 13.02
N VAL A 67 5.33 14.66 12.57
CA VAL A 67 5.99 15.66 13.43
C VAL A 67 5.04 16.12 14.55
N VAL A 68 3.80 16.47 14.20
CA VAL A 68 2.79 16.91 15.19
C VAL A 68 2.37 15.76 16.12
N SER A 69 2.40 14.51 15.65
CA SER A 69 2.10 13.35 16.51
C SER A 69 3.21 13.13 17.54
N TRP A 70 4.48 13.34 17.15
CA TRP A 70 5.63 13.21 18.05
C TRP A 70 5.61 14.27 19.15
N THR A 71 5.27 15.52 18.81
CA THR A 71 5.17 16.60 19.80
C THR A 71 4.03 16.39 20.79
N ARG A 72 2.91 15.79 20.35
CA ARG A 72 1.76 15.47 21.22
C ARG A 72 2.01 14.29 22.15
N THR A 73 2.81 13.31 21.75
CA THR A 73 3.08 12.13 22.58
C THR A 73 4.24 12.30 23.55
N GLY A 74 4.89 13.47 23.59
CA GLY A 74 5.89 13.81 24.61
C GLY A 74 6.97 12.74 24.78
N SER A 75 8.07 12.85 24.03
CA SER A 75 9.35 12.42 24.62
C SER A 75 9.56 13.24 25.89
N VAL A 76 9.32 12.60 27.04
CA VAL A 76 10.09 12.82 28.26
C VAL A 76 11.51 12.30 28.06
#